data_AF-A0A1T5H2N5-F1
#
_entry.id   AF-A0A1T5H2N5-F1
#
_cell.length_a   1.000
_cell.length_b   1.000
_cell.length_c   1.000
_cell.angle_alpha   90.00
_cell.angle_beta   90.00
_cell.angle_gamma   90.00
#
_symmetry.space_group_name_H-M   'P 1'
#
loop_
_entity.id
_entity.type
_entity.pdbx_description
1 polymer ?
#
loop_
_entity_poly.entity_id
_entity_poly.type
_entity_poly.pdbx_seq_one_letter_code
_entity_poly.pdbx_strand_id
1 'polypeptide(L)'
;MKAKSIKFFSPQENLPKSEVTKSKPKPSGYISATGKIVLPVAALEELGIEAESTRFKIGTDQGKRKINTVYLIPASDGTDSFELVKSGRGYVIPLAIILKQGGVAYDTTKYTFTATPFNYEEGVVGYELALASSEPKPAYTGKPRGRKPKAVEQAG
;
A
#
# COMPACT_ATOMS: atom_id res chain seq x y z
N MET A 1 2.95 3.43 22.60
CA MET A 1 2.67 2.43 21.54
C MET A 1 3.87 2.38 20.62
N LYS A 2 4.30 1.21 20.11
CA LYS A 2 5.50 1.12 19.26
C LYS A 2 5.29 1.95 17.99
N ALA A 3 6.11 2.97 17.77
CA ALA A 3 6.15 3.69 16.51
C ALA A 3 6.38 2.67 15.39
N LYS A 4 5.45 2.59 14.43
CA LYS A 4 5.65 1.79 13.24
C LYS A 4 6.90 2.36 12.55
N SER A 5 7.92 1.52 12.36
CA SER A 5 9.11 1.93 11.63
C SER A 5 8.75 2.08 10.16
N ILE A 6 8.39 3.30 9.76
CA ILE A 6 8.00 3.64 8.40
C ILE A 6 9.22 4.20 7.68
N LYS A 7 9.55 3.63 6.51
CA LYS A 7 10.51 4.21 5.57
C LYS A 7 9.76 5.11 4.60
N PHE A 8 10.01 6.42 4.67
CA PHE A 8 9.49 7.39 3.71
C PHE A 8 10.33 7.43 2.43
N PHE A 9 9.68 7.74 1.32
CA PHE A 9 10.31 7.97 0.03
C PHE A 9 10.21 9.43 -0.37
N SER A 10 11.16 9.89 -1.18
CA SER A 10 11.13 11.18 -1.85
C SER A 10 10.53 11.03 -3.26
N PRO A 11 9.92 12.09 -3.82
CA PRO A 11 9.44 12.08 -5.22
C PRO A 11 10.55 11.77 -6.24
N GLN A 12 11.79 12.13 -5.94
CA GLN A 12 12.95 11.89 -6.79
C GLN A 12 13.22 10.39 -6.99
N GLU A 13 12.94 9.57 -5.97
CA GLU A 13 13.03 8.10 -6.04
C GLU A 13 11.96 7.48 -6.95
N ASN A 14 10.98 8.28 -7.41
CA ASN A 14 9.81 7.82 -8.13
C ASN A 14 9.56 8.56 -9.45
N LEU A 15 10.62 8.85 -10.20
CA LEU A 15 10.56 9.46 -11.53
C LEU A 15 10.56 8.42 -12.68
N PRO A 16 9.40 7.99 -13.23
CA PRO A 16 9.35 7.19 -14.47
C PRO A 16 8.81 7.97 -15.70
N LYS A 17 9.33 7.63 -16.90
CA LYS A 17 8.77 8.01 -18.22
C LYS A 17 7.38 7.37 -18.42
N SER A 18 6.46 8.12 -19.04
CA SER A 18 4.98 7.92 -19.22
C SER A 18 4.54 6.52 -19.71
N GLU A 19 3.30 6.00 -19.53
CA GLU A 19 1.98 6.49 -20.00
C GLU A 19 0.76 5.73 -19.33
N VAL A 20 -0.50 5.98 -19.79
CA VAL A 20 -1.80 5.86 -19.06
C VAL A 20 -2.75 4.73 -19.56
N THR A 21 -3.61 4.14 -18.69
CA THR A 21 -5.02 3.72 -19.01
C THR A 21 -5.86 3.34 -17.76
N LYS A 22 -7.21 3.38 -17.87
CA LYS A 22 -8.26 3.51 -16.82
C LYS A 22 -9.16 2.26 -16.62
N SER A 23 -9.77 2.09 -15.42
CA SER A 23 -11.08 1.38 -15.24
C SER A 23 -11.84 1.73 -13.92
N LYS A 24 -13.16 1.43 -13.86
CA LYS A 24 -14.24 1.90 -12.94
C LYS A 24 -14.68 0.85 -11.85
N PRO A 25 -15.58 1.15 -10.87
CA PRO A 25 -15.25 1.02 -9.44
C PRO A 25 -16.10 0.05 -8.58
N LYS A 26 -15.68 -0.08 -7.30
CA LYS A 26 -16.43 -0.34 -6.04
C LYS A 26 -15.74 0.47 -4.91
N PRO A 27 -16.34 0.68 -3.72
CA PRO A 27 -15.80 1.55 -2.66
C PRO A 27 -14.57 0.93 -1.97
N SER A 28 -13.45 0.96 -2.68
CA SER A 28 -12.11 0.49 -2.32
C SER A 28 -11.16 1.02 -3.39
N GLY A 29 -9.98 1.51 -3.03
CA GLY A 29 -9.00 1.91 -4.04
C GLY A 29 -8.29 0.70 -4.68
N TYR A 30 -7.55 0.94 -5.76
CA TYR A 30 -6.78 -0.09 -6.46
C TYR A 30 -5.45 0.44 -6.96
N ILE A 31 -4.49 -0.47 -7.20
CA ILE A 31 -3.25 -0.12 -7.93
C ILE A 31 -3.49 -0.40 -9.41
N SER A 32 -3.31 0.59 -10.27
CA SER A 32 -3.42 0.42 -11.71
C SER A 32 -2.29 -0.48 -12.25
N ALA A 33 -2.50 -1.08 -13.42
CA ALA A 33 -1.45 -1.82 -14.14
C ALA A 33 -0.23 -0.96 -14.55
N THR A 34 -0.32 0.35 -14.33
CA THR A 34 0.75 1.34 -14.57
C THR A 34 1.40 1.83 -13.27
N GLY A 35 1.11 1.22 -12.13
CA GLY A 35 1.77 1.53 -10.86
C GLY A 35 1.28 2.81 -10.19
N LYS A 36 -0.01 3.16 -10.38
CA LYS A 36 -0.63 4.33 -9.74
C LYS A 36 -1.59 3.84 -8.66
N ILE A 37 -1.53 4.45 -7.48
CA ILE A 37 -2.56 4.28 -6.47
C ILE A 37 -3.76 5.11 -6.92
N VAL A 38 -4.92 4.46 -7.13
CA VAL A 38 -6.15 5.12 -7.54
C VAL A 38 -7.08 5.29 -6.35
N LEU A 39 -7.38 6.54 -6.01
CA LEU A 39 -8.28 6.97 -4.95
C LEU A 39 -9.55 7.56 -5.58
N PRO A 40 -10.70 6.86 -5.53
CA PRO A 40 -11.98 7.41 -5.99
C PRO A 40 -12.40 8.63 -5.17
N VAL A 41 -13.12 9.58 -5.77
CA VAL A 41 -13.61 10.79 -5.06
C VAL A 41 -14.39 10.44 -3.80
N ALA A 42 -15.32 9.48 -3.89
CA ALA A 42 -16.11 9.04 -2.73
C ALA A 42 -15.25 8.58 -1.54
N ALA A 43 -14.12 7.90 -1.82
CA ALA A 43 -13.22 7.46 -0.75
C ALA A 43 -12.46 8.64 -0.12
N LEU A 44 -12.16 9.70 -0.89
CA LEU A 44 -11.51 10.89 -0.37
C LEU A 44 -12.47 11.71 0.50
N GLU A 45 -13.74 11.82 0.07
CA GLU A 45 -14.81 12.48 0.83
C GLU A 45 -15.07 11.76 2.16
N GLU A 46 -15.17 10.43 2.17
CA GLU A 46 -15.33 9.62 3.39
C GLU A 46 -14.14 9.79 4.36
N LEU A 47 -12.94 10.03 3.84
CA LEU A 47 -11.73 10.21 4.63
C LEU A 47 -11.47 11.68 5.01
N GLY A 48 -12.30 12.62 4.54
CA GLY A 48 -12.14 14.06 4.76
C GLY A 48 -10.90 14.68 4.09
N ILE A 49 -10.43 14.09 2.98
CA ILE A 49 -9.20 14.53 2.30
C ILE A 49 -9.53 15.51 1.17
N GLU A 50 -8.96 16.71 1.24
CA GLU A 50 -8.99 17.68 0.14
C GLU A 50 -7.91 17.38 -0.90
N ALA A 51 -8.29 16.72 -1.98
CA ALA A 51 -7.33 16.17 -2.95
C ALA A 51 -6.51 17.22 -3.74
N GLU A 52 -7.02 18.44 -3.91
CA GLU A 52 -6.35 19.49 -4.69
C GLU A 52 -5.35 20.30 -3.84
N SER A 53 -5.48 20.28 -2.51
CA SER A 53 -4.64 21.03 -1.56
C SER A 53 -3.71 20.13 -0.73
N THR A 54 -4.08 18.85 -0.54
CA THR A 54 -3.34 17.93 0.32
C THR A 54 -2.18 17.27 -0.44
N ARG A 55 -1.00 17.30 0.16
CA ARG A 55 0.16 16.50 -0.28
C ARG A 55 0.44 15.41 0.74
N PHE A 56 1.01 14.29 0.30
CA PHE A 56 1.28 13.15 1.19
C PHE A 56 2.75 12.75 1.20
N LYS A 57 3.33 12.56 2.38
CA LYS A 57 4.54 11.76 2.55
C LYS A 57 4.15 10.29 2.39
N ILE A 58 4.86 9.60 1.50
CA ILE A 58 4.59 8.20 1.18
C ILE A 58 5.61 7.33 1.89
N GLY A 59 5.13 6.35 2.66
CA GLY A 59 5.99 5.43 3.38
C GLY A 59 5.59 3.97 3.25
N THR A 60 6.50 3.08 3.63
CA THR A 60 6.26 1.63 3.69
C THR A 60 6.90 1.03 4.94
N ASP A 61 6.58 -0.21 5.28
CA ASP A 61 7.21 -0.90 6.41
C ASP A 61 8.73 -1.03 6.21
N GLN A 62 9.51 -0.54 7.16
CA GLN A 62 10.96 -0.62 7.11
C GLN A 62 11.44 -2.08 7.23
N GLY A 63 12.44 -2.45 6.41
CA GLY A 63 13.08 -3.76 6.46
C GLY A 63 12.28 -4.91 5.82
N LYS A 64 11.11 -4.62 5.23
CA LYS A 64 10.35 -5.63 4.46
C LYS A 64 10.81 -5.65 3.02
N ARG A 65 11.07 -6.86 2.51
CA ARG A 65 11.47 -7.09 1.11
C ARG A 65 10.33 -6.83 0.12
N LYS A 66 9.08 -7.04 0.54
CA LYS A 66 7.88 -6.81 -0.27
C LYS A 66 6.99 -5.78 0.42
N ILE A 67 6.52 -4.79 -0.33
CA ILE A 67 5.52 -3.83 0.13
C ILE A 67 4.18 -4.55 0.21
N ASN A 68 3.67 -4.67 1.43
CA ASN A 68 2.29 -5.11 1.69
C ASN A 68 1.42 -3.95 2.16
N THR A 69 2.03 -2.87 2.65
CA THR A 69 1.35 -1.71 3.22
C THR A 69 2.02 -0.43 2.74
N VAL A 70 1.21 0.53 2.31
CA VAL A 70 1.65 1.89 1.97
C VAL A 70 1.02 2.87 2.95
N TYR A 71 1.81 3.75 3.54
CA TYR A 71 1.35 4.78 4.47
C TYR A 71 1.28 6.13 3.74
N LEU A 72 0.16 6.83 3.87
CA LEU A 72 -0.03 8.21 3.41
C LEU A 72 -0.10 9.12 4.63
N ILE A 73 0.85 10.03 4.79
CA ILE A 73 0.84 11.02 5.88
C ILE A 73 0.68 12.42 5.28
N PRO A 74 -0.35 13.20 5.64
CA PRO A 74 -0.47 14.58 5.16
C PRO A 74 0.81 15.38 5.43
N ALA A 75 1.34 16.03 4.41
CA ALA A 75 2.53 16.86 4.50
C ALA A 75 2.13 18.31 4.74
N SER A 76 2.61 18.92 5.82
CA SER A 76 2.33 20.32 6.15
C SER A 76 3.17 21.32 5.35
N ASP A 77 4.35 20.89 4.91
CA ASP A 77 5.41 21.75 4.34
C ASP A 77 5.75 21.42 2.87
N GLY A 78 5.14 20.38 2.31
CA GLY A 78 5.36 19.98 0.91
C GLY A 78 6.70 19.30 0.61
N THR A 79 7.63 19.27 1.56
CA THR A 79 8.93 18.58 1.43
C THR A 79 8.75 17.07 1.36
N ASP A 80 9.44 16.41 0.42
CA ASP A 80 9.38 14.95 0.20
C ASP A 80 7.96 14.39 0.13
N SER A 81 7.08 15.17 -0.49
CA SER A 81 5.65 14.88 -0.55
C SER A 81 5.20 14.66 -1.99
N PHE A 82 4.19 13.82 -2.13
CA PHE A 82 3.59 13.42 -3.39
C PHE A 82 2.23 14.10 -3.51
N GLU A 83 1.94 14.61 -4.69
CA GLU A 83 0.67 15.26 -5.00
C GLU A 83 -0.33 14.24 -5.54
N LEU A 84 -1.61 14.46 -5.24
CA LEU A 84 -2.68 13.75 -5.93
C LEU A 84 -2.89 14.36 -7.31
N VAL A 85 -2.76 13.55 -8.34
CA VAL A 85 -3.02 13.96 -9.72
C VAL A 85 -4.44 13.57 -10.09
N LYS A 86 -5.23 14.53 -10.58
CA LYS A 86 -6.59 14.28 -11.06
C LYS A 86 -6.56 13.31 -12.25
N SER A 87 -7.37 12.26 -12.20
CA SER A 87 -7.43 11.24 -13.25
C SER A 87 -8.85 10.68 -13.40
N GLY A 88 -9.54 11.10 -14.47
CA GLY A 88 -10.90 10.65 -14.75
C GLY A 88 -11.89 11.12 -13.68
N ARG A 89 -12.42 10.18 -12.89
CA ARG A 89 -13.41 10.43 -11.81
C ARG A 89 -12.80 10.30 -10.40
N GLY A 90 -11.49 10.45 -10.29
CA GLY A 90 -10.76 10.23 -9.05
C GLY A 90 -9.40 10.90 -9.10
N TYR A 91 -8.60 10.60 -8.10
CA TYR A 91 -7.25 11.08 -7.97
C TYR A 91 -6.28 9.91 -7.92
N VAL A 92 -5.04 10.16 -8.34
CA VAL A 92 -4.01 9.14 -8.35
C VAL A 92 -2.70 9.65 -7.78
N ILE A 93 -1.97 8.79 -7.08
CA ILE A 93 -0.59 9.03 -6.70
C ILE A 93 0.28 8.11 -7.56
N PRO A 94 1.09 8.65 -8.50
CA PRO A 94 2.02 7.83 -9.28
C PRO A 94 3.06 7.24 -8.33
N LEU A 95 3.25 5.92 -8.29
CA LEU A 95 4.24 5.24 -7.43
C LEU A 95 4.92 4.06 -8.14
N ALA A 96 4.99 4.10 -9.48
CA ALA A 96 5.34 2.95 -10.28
C ALA A 96 6.73 2.37 -9.94
N ILE A 97 7.74 3.23 -9.79
CA ILE A 97 9.09 2.78 -9.47
C ILE A 97 9.15 2.23 -8.05
N ILE A 98 8.59 2.95 -7.08
CA ILE A 98 8.59 2.53 -5.67
C ILE A 98 7.89 1.17 -5.52
N LEU A 99 6.72 0.99 -6.13
CA LEU A 99 5.95 -0.25 -6.06
C LEU A 99 6.71 -1.41 -6.72
N LYS A 100 7.31 -1.17 -7.89
CA LYS A 100 8.06 -2.20 -8.62
C LYS A 100 9.33 -2.62 -7.86
N GLN A 101 10.09 -1.66 -7.33
CA GLN A 101 11.27 -1.92 -6.48
C GLN A 101 10.89 -2.63 -5.18
N GLY A 102 9.71 -2.30 -4.64
CA GLY A 102 9.12 -2.95 -3.47
C GLY A 102 8.45 -4.30 -3.75
N GLY A 103 8.64 -4.90 -4.93
CA GLY A 103 8.17 -6.24 -5.24
C GLY A 103 6.65 -6.36 -5.46
N VAL A 104 5.97 -5.26 -5.80
CA VAL A 104 4.56 -5.26 -6.21
C VAL A 104 4.50 -5.38 -7.73
N ALA A 105 4.14 -6.57 -8.23
CA ALA A 105 4.03 -6.86 -9.66
C ALA A 105 2.66 -6.42 -10.21
N TYR A 106 2.38 -5.12 -10.13
CA TYR A 106 1.10 -4.55 -10.55
C TYR A 106 0.82 -4.67 -12.06
N ASP A 107 1.88 -4.90 -12.86
CA ASP A 107 1.82 -5.11 -14.30
C ASP A 107 1.22 -6.48 -14.67
N THR A 108 1.40 -7.49 -13.81
CA THR A 108 0.91 -8.86 -14.04
C THR A 108 -0.23 -9.25 -13.11
N THR A 109 -0.30 -8.66 -11.92
CA THR A 109 -1.26 -9.01 -10.86
C THR A 109 -2.12 -7.82 -10.49
N LYS A 110 -3.44 -8.01 -10.41
CA LYS A 110 -4.35 -6.98 -9.90
C LYS A 110 -4.20 -6.84 -8.39
N TYR A 111 -4.05 -5.62 -7.92
CA TYR A 111 -4.02 -5.29 -6.49
C TYR A 111 -5.17 -4.35 -6.13
N THR A 112 -5.86 -4.67 -5.04
CA THR A 112 -6.78 -3.77 -4.35
C THR A 112 -6.14 -3.33 -3.04
N PHE A 113 -6.71 -2.30 -2.40
CA PHE A 113 -6.30 -1.95 -1.05
C PHE A 113 -7.46 -1.48 -0.20
N THR A 114 -7.30 -1.64 1.11
CA THR A 114 -8.18 -1.07 2.13
C THR A 114 -7.45 0.07 2.81
N ALA A 115 -8.07 1.25 2.86
CA ALA A 115 -7.55 2.40 3.57
C ALA A 115 -8.06 2.40 5.01
N THR A 116 -7.19 2.63 5.98
CA THR A 116 -7.55 2.72 7.40
C THR A 116 -6.85 3.93 8.03
N PRO A 117 -7.58 4.88 8.62
CA PRO A 117 -6.96 6.00 9.31
C PRO A 117 -6.25 5.51 10.59
N PHE A 118 -5.13 6.13 10.92
CA PHE A 118 -4.42 5.91 12.18
C PHE A 118 -3.78 7.20 12.67
N ASN A 119 -3.58 7.30 13.98
CA ASN A 119 -2.86 8.43 14.56
C ASN A 119 -1.35 8.22 14.37
N TYR A 120 -0.71 9.08 13.56
CA TYR A 120 0.71 9.00 13.25
C TYR A 120 1.54 9.78 14.28
N GLU A 121 1.19 11.06 14.46
CA GLU A 121 1.78 11.99 15.43
C GLU A 121 0.65 12.85 16.04
N GLU A 122 0.94 13.57 17.12
CA GLU A 122 -0.05 14.39 17.80
C GLU A 122 -0.70 15.40 16.84
N GLY A 123 -2.01 15.24 16.58
CA GLY A 123 -2.75 16.07 15.63
C GLY A 123 -2.62 15.68 14.15
N VAL A 124 -1.84 14.63 13.81
CA VAL A 124 -1.63 14.18 12.43
C VAL A 124 -2.24 12.79 12.22
N VAL A 125 -3.32 12.75 11.44
CA VAL A 125 -3.95 11.50 11.00
C VAL A 125 -3.28 11.01 9.72
N GLY A 126 -2.67 9.83 9.79
CA GLY A 126 -2.16 9.10 8.63
C GLY A 126 -3.17 8.07 8.11
N TYR A 127 -2.95 7.58 6.90
CA TYR A 127 -3.76 6.54 6.30
C TYR A 127 -2.89 5.34 5.93
N GLU A 128 -3.26 4.18 6.44
CA GLU A 128 -2.65 2.90 6.10
C GLU A 128 -3.40 2.26 4.94
N LEU A 129 -2.70 1.96 3.85
CA LEU A 129 -3.22 1.26 2.68
C LEU A 129 -2.70 -0.18 2.68
N ALA A 130 -3.51 -1.11 3.18
CA ALA A 130 -3.18 -2.53 3.16
C ALA A 130 -3.45 -3.11 1.77
N LEU A 131 -2.40 -3.54 1.07
CA LEU A 131 -2.48 -4.10 -0.28
C LEU A 131 -2.92 -5.57 -0.26
N ALA A 132 -3.84 -5.92 -1.15
CA ALA A 132 -4.30 -7.28 -1.37
C ALA A 132 -4.19 -7.63 -2.86
N SER A 133 -3.51 -8.74 -3.18
CA SER A 133 -3.46 -9.28 -4.55
C SER A 133 -4.72 -10.07 -4.86
N SER A 134 -5.17 -10.05 -6.12
CA SER A 134 -6.22 -10.93 -6.61
C SER A 134 -5.77 -12.36 -6.87
N GLU A 135 -4.46 -12.64 -6.74
CA GLU A 135 -3.96 -14.01 -6.80
C GLU A 135 -4.64 -14.84 -5.71
N PRO A 136 -5.23 -15.99 -6.06
CA PRO A 136 -5.81 -16.86 -5.05
C PRO A 136 -4.71 -17.22 -4.06
N LYS A 137 -4.96 -16.97 -2.76
CA LYS A 137 -4.09 -17.47 -1.70
C LYS A 137 -3.90 -18.95 -1.99
N PRO A 138 -2.65 -19.43 -2.16
CA PRO A 138 -2.43 -20.84 -2.50
C PRO A 138 -3.19 -21.67 -1.49
N ALA A 139 -3.98 -22.63 -2.00
CA ALA A 139 -4.75 -23.52 -1.15
C ALA A 139 -3.80 -24.06 -0.08
N TYR A 140 -4.20 -23.95 1.19
CA TYR A 140 -3.42 -24.44 2.31
C TYR A 140 -3.16 -25.94 2.09
N THR A 141 -2.01 -26.28 1.52
CA THR A 141 -1.54 -27.65 1.41
C THR A 141 -1.01 -28.00 2.79
N GLY A 142 -1.94 -28.24 3.72
CA GLY A 142 -1.67 -28.61 5.09
C GLY A 142 -0.83 -29.88 5.13
N LYS A 143 0.49 -29.74 5.08
CA LYS A 143 1.40 -30.67 5.72
C LYS A 143 1.65 -30.12 7.12
N PRO A 144 1.11 -30.75 8.18
CA PRO A 144 1.42 -30.33 9.54
C PRO A 144 2.95 -30.37 9.71
N ARG A 145 3.52 -29.21 10.04
CA ARG A 145 4.94 -29.11 10.39
C ARG A 145 5.17 -29.99 11.63
N GLY A 146 5.90 -31.08 11.41
CA GLY A 146 6.43 -32.06 12.36
C GLY A 146 6.01 -31.96 13.82
N ARG A 147 5.26 -32.96 14.28
CA ARG A 147 5.39 -33.41 15.67
C ARG A 147 6.51 -34.44 15.69
N LYS A 148 7.63 -34.13 16.37
CA LYS A 148 8.71 -35.08 16.68
C LYS A 148 8.09 -36.38 17.23
N PRO A 149 8.41 -37.57 16.69
CA PRO A 149 8.11 -38.81 17.41
C PRO A 149 8.98 -38.82 18.68
N LYS A 150 8.33 -38.94 19.85
CA LYS A 150 9.03 -39.24 21.10
C LYS A 150 9.36 -40.74 21.05
N ALA A 151 10.62 -41.05 20.85
CA ALA A 151 11.12 -42.42 20.87
C ALA A 151 11.04 -43.01 22.29
N VAL A 152 10.40 -44.19 22.36
CA VAL A 152 10.70 -45.40 23.15
C VAL A 152 10.73 -45.29 24.68
N GLU A 153 9.88 -46.09 25.35
CA GLU A 153 10.35 -47.06 26.37
C GLU A 153 9.34 -48.23 26.51
N GLN A 154 9.71 -49.37 25.93
CA GLN A 154 9.32 -50.70 26.40
C GLN A 154 10.45 -51.17 27.31
N ALA A 155 10.17 -51.59 28.55
CA ALA A 155 10.85 -52.69 29.26
C ALA A 155 10.26 -52.84 30.67
N GLY A 156 9.90 -54.08 31.04
CA GLY A 156 9.55 -54.48 32.41
C GLY A 156 8.35 -55.41 32.48
#